data_AF-A0A933HB94-F1
#
_entry.id   AF-A0A933HB94-F1
#
_cell.length_a   1.000
_cell.length_b   1.000
_cell.length_c   1.000
_cell.angle_alpha   90.00
_cell.angle_beta   90.00
_cell.angle_gamma   90.00
#
_symmetry.space_group_name_H-M   'P 1'
#
loop_
_entity.id
_entity.type
_entity.pdbx_description
1 polymer ?
#
loop_
_entity_poly.entity_id
_entity_poly.type
_entity_poly.pdbx_seq_one_letter_code
_entity_poly.pdbx_strand_id
1 'polypeptide(L)'
;MFLTDAQLKSEVQRCLFCEEKPCKEACPVDCSPADFIMAVKVGENSDYKKSAKLIMGSNPLGGVCGAICPDKFCMKACSRKFFDNPINIPAVQATIIQKA
;
A
#
# COMPACT_ATOMS: atom_id res chain seq x y z
N MET A 1 10.30 -4.69 -9.15
CA MET A 1 8.86 -4.63 -8.82
C MET A 1 8.65 -4.79 -7.33
N PHE A 2 9.25 -5.81 -6.70
CA PHE A 2 9.24 -5.97 -5.24
C PHE A 2 10.30 -5.11 -4.57
N LEU A 3 9.98 -4.63 -3.36
CA LEU A 3 10.90 -3.89 -2.50
C LEU A 3 11.72 -4.88 -1.66
N THR A 4 12.98 -4.56 -1.39
CA THR A 4 13.74 -5.24 -0.34
C THR A 4 13.12 -4.93 1.03
N ASP A 5 13.46 -5.70 2.06
CA ASP A 5 12.92 -5.48 3.41
C ASP A 5 13.24 -4.08 3.94
N ALA A 6 14.46 -3.60 3.68
CA ALA A 6 14.87 -2.24 4.04
C ALA A 6 14.07 -1.18 3.28
N GLN A 7 13.86 -1.36 1.97
CA GLN A 7 13.05 -0.45 1.15
C GLN A 7 11.59 -0.44 1.59
N LEU A 8 10.99 -1.62 1.82
CA LEU A 8 9.62 -1.76 2.29
C LEU A 8 9.43 -1.07 3.63
N LYS A 9 10.33 -1.35 4.59
CA LYS A 9 10.30 -0.70 5.91
C LYS A 9 10.40 0.82 5.78
N SER A 10 11.35 1.32 5.00
CA SER A 10 11.49 2.76 4.77
C SER A 10 10.22 3.37 4.17
N GLU A 11 9.64 2.72 3.16
CA GLU A 11 8.49 3.25 2.44
C GLU A 11 7.20 3.23 3.28
N VAL A 12 6.98 2.16 4.04
CA VAL A 12 5.84 2.04 4.97
C VAL A 12 5.93 3.08 6.10
N GLN A 13 7.14 3.36 6.62
CA GLN A 13 7.33 4.36 7.68
C GLN A 13 7.09 5.80 7.21
N ARG A 14 7.17 6.07 5.89
CA ARG A 14 6.85 7.40 5.32
C ARG A 14 5.35 7.68 5.28
N CYS A 15 4.50 6.65 5.37
CA CYS A 15 3.06 6.80 5.33
C CYS A 15 2.54 7.56 6.55
N LEU A 16 1.79 8.63 6.30
CA LEU A 16 1.28 9.55 7.32
C LEU A 16 0.00 9.06 8.01
N PHE A 17 -0.60 7.97 7.51
CA PHE A 17 -1.93 7.51 7.94
C PHE A 17 -2.96 8.66 8.02
N CYS A 18 -3.13 9.35 6.88
CA CYS A 18 -3.99 10.52 6.77
C CYS A 18 -5.42 10.21 7.24
N GLU A 19 -6.03 11.12 7.99
CA GLU A 19 -7.39 10.96 8.53
C GLU A 19 -8.44 10.73 7.43
N GLU A 20 -8.46 11.57 6.40
CA GLU A 20 -9.38 11.47 5.26
C GLU A 20 -9.04 10.32 4.28
N LYS A 21 -7.86 9.71 4.42
CA LYS A 21 -7.37 8.60 3.56
C LYS A 21 -7.64 8.83 2.05
N PRO A 22 -7.17 9.94 1.42
CA PRO A 22 -7.46 10.25 0.02
C PRO A 22 -6.98 9.15 -0.96
N CYS A 23 -5.97 8.36 -0.57
CA CYS A 23 -5.52 7.20 -1.33
C CYS A 23 -6.56 6.06 -1.43
N LYS A 24 -7.46 5.93 -0.46
CA LYS A 24 -8.59 4.98 -0.47
C LYS A 24 -9.66 5.46 -1.44
N GLU A 25 -10.10 6.71 -1.30
CA GLU A 25 -11.13 7.32 -2.15
C GLU A 25 -10.76 7.29 -3.64
N ALA A 26 -9.47 7.45 -3.94
CA ALA A 26 -8.97 7.38 -5.31
C ALA A 26 -8.83 5.95 -5.86
N CYS A 27 -8.96 4.90 -5.04
CA CYS A 27 -8.85 3.52 -5.48
C CYS A 27 -10.17 3.02 -6.08
N PRO A 28 -10.22 2.59 -7.36
CA PRO A 28 -11.46 2.19 -8.03
C PRO A 28 -12.19 0.98 -7.42
N VAL A 29 -11.49 0.20 -6.60
CA VAL A 29 -12.01 -1.03 -5.96
C VAL A 29 -12.14 -0.88 -4.44
N ASP A 30 -12.13 0.36 -3.94
CA ASP A 30 -12.25 0.71 -2.51
C ASP A 30 -11.26 -0.05 -1.59
N CYS A 31 -10.11 -0.43 -2.13
CA CYS A 31 -9.00 -0.92 -1.32
C CYS A 31 -8.41 0.28 -0.55
N SER A 32 -8.01 0.07 0.70
CA SER A 32 -7.48 1.14 1.56
C SER A 32 -5.96 1.02 1.73
N PRO A 33 -5.14 1.75 0.94
CA PRO A 33 -3.70 1.81 1.13
C PRO A 33 -3.28 2.23 2.52
N ALA A 34 -3.96 3.21 3.11
CA ALA A 34 -3.66 3.65 4.47
C ALA A 34 -3.74 2.47 5.46
N ASP A 35 -4.77 1.64 5.37
CA ASP A 35 -5.01 0.55 6.33
C ASP A 35 -4.07 -0.63 6.11
N PHE A 36 -3.86 -1.06 4.86
CA PHE A 36 -2.96 -2.19 4.60
C PHE A 36 -1.48 -1.81 4.84
N ILE A 37 -1.09 -0.56 4.55
CA ILE A 37 0.28 -0.09 4.84
C ILE A 37 0.50 -0.04 6.35
N MET A 38 -0.48 0.47 7.11
CA MET A 38 -0.39 0.48 8.57
C MET A 38 -0.35 -0.92 9.17
N ALA A 39 -1.07 -1.88 8.59
CA ALA A 39 -1.06 -3.26 9.05
C ALA A 39 0.33 -3.91 8.99
N VAL A 40 1.23 -3.45 8.10
CA VAL A 40 2.62 -3.95 7.99
C VAL A 40 3.68 -3.02 8.57
N LYS A 41 3.30 -2.00 9.35
CA LYS A 41 4.24 -1.01 9.88
C LYS A 41 5.28 -1.58 10.84
N VAL A 42 4.91 -2.59 11.62
CA VAL A 42 5.82 -3.30 12.53
C VAL A 42 6.66 -4.32 11.75
N GLY A 43 6.03 -5.10 10.87
CA GLY A 43 6.71 -5.92 9.86
C GLY A 43 6.92 -7.37 10.28
N GLU A 44 6.09 -7.90 11.19
CA GLU A 44 6.11 -9.32 11.58
C GLU A 44 5.48 -10.22 10.49
N ASN A 45 5.77 -11.52 10.51
CA ASN A 45 5.20 -12.46 9.53
C ASN A 45 3.65 -12.51 9.55
N SER A 46 3.06 -12.32 10.73
CA SER A 46 1.61 -12.22 10.95
C SER A 46 1.00 -10.96 10.32
N ASP A 47 1.76 -9.86 10.29
CA ASP A 47 1.32 -8.57 9.75
C ASP A 47 1.11 -8.64 8.24
N TYR A 48 2.02 -9.29 7.50
CA TYR A 48 1.87 -9.46 6.05
C TYR A 48 0.59 -10.22 5.71
N LYS A 49 0.27 -11.29 6.44
CA LYS A 49 -0.98 -12.05 6.26
C LYS A 49 -2.21 -11.21 6.56
N LYS A 50 -2.18 -10.44 7.65
CA LYS A 50 -3.26 -9.52 8.02
C LYS A 50 -3.48 -8.46 6.93
N SER A 51 -2.40 -7.88 6.43
CA SER A 51 -2.44 -6.88 5.37
C SER A 51 -2.90 -7.44 4.03
N ALA A 52 -2.42 -8.63 3.65
CA ALA A 52 -2.88 -9.32 2.45
C ALA A 52 -4.37 -9.64 2.53
N LYS A 53 -4.90 -10.01 3.71
CA LYS A 53 -6.34 -10.19 3.92
C LYS A 53 -7.13 -8.90 3.68
N LEU A 54 -6.61 -7.74 4.11
CA LEU A 54 -7.24 -6.45 3.81
C LEU A 54 -7.25 -6.15 2.30
N ILE A 55 -6.12 -6.37 1.62
CA ILE A 55 -6.01 -6.15 0.17
C ILE A 55 -6.95 -7.09 -0.60
N MET A 56 -6.87 -8.40 -0.32
CA MET A 56 -7.63 -9.43 -1.04
C MET A 56 -9.12 -9.43 -0.69
N GLY A 57 -9.49 -8.92 0.49
CA GLY A 57 -10.88 -8.73 0.89
C GLY A 57 -11.62 -7.71 0.03
N SER A 58 -10.96 -6.63 -0.37
CA SER A 58 -11.51 -5.64 -1.32
C SER A 58 -11.22 -6.01 -2.78
N ASN A 59 -10.06 -6.61 -3.06
CA ASN A 59 -9.60 -6.89 -4.41
C ASN A 59 -8.90 -8.26 -4.50
N PRO A 60 -9.58 -9.31 -4.99
CA PRO A 60 -9.00 -10.64 -5.17
C PRO A 60 -7.78 -10.68 -6.10
N LEU A 61 -7.60 -9.67 -6.95
CA LEU A 61 -6.46 -9.50 -7.86
C LEU A 61 -5.38 -8.57 -7.29
N GLY A 62 -5.26 -8.50 -5.95
CA GLY A 62 -4.33 -7.62 -5.25
C GLY A 62 -2.88 -7.71 -5.74
N GLY A 63 -2.38 -8.91 -6.07
CA GLY A 63 -1.04 -9.10 -6.62
C GLY A 63 -0.86 -8.48 -8.01
N VAL A 64 -1.83 -8.69 -8.91
CA VAL A 64 -1.82 -8.08 -10.26
C VAL A 64 -1.91 -6.56 -10.15
N CYS A 65 -2.82 -6.06 -9.31
CA CYS A 65 -2.97 -4.63 -9.09
C CYS A 65 -1.67 -4.00 -8.53
N GLY A 66 -0.96 -4.68 -7.61
CA GLY A 66 0.36 -4.22 -7.16
C GLY A 66 1.41 -4.15 -8.29
N ALA A 67 1.26 -4.99 -9.32
CA ALA A 67 2.17 -5.03 -10.47
C ALA A 67 1.91 -3.95 -11.52
N ILE A 68 0.64 -3.68 -11.81
CA ILE A 68 0.23 -2.92 -13.00
C ILE A 68 -0.61 -1.68 -12.71
N CYS A 69 -1.00 -1.42 -11.45
CA CYS A 69 -1.86 -0.28 -11.16
C CYS A 69 -1.13 1.03 -11.52
N PRO A 70 -1.75 1.90 -12.34
CA PRO A 70 -1.12 3.15 -12.76
C PRO A 70 -1.08 4.15 -11.60
N ASP A 71 -0.12 5.08 -11.68
CA ASP A 71 0.11 6.16 -10.70
C ASP A 71 -1.04 7.18 -10.59
N LYS A 72 -1.98 7.21 -11.56
CA LYS A 72 -3.09 8.16 -11.64
C LYS A 72 -4.18 8.04 -10.56
N PHE A 73 -4.16 7.00 -9.72
CA PHE A 73 -5.15 6.73 -8.68
C PHE A 73 -4.62 7.06 -7.27
N CYS A 74 -4.42 6.05 -6.42
CA CYS A 74 -4.03 6.20 -5.02
C CYS A 74 -2.70 6.97 -4.83
N MET A 75 -1.74 6.80 -5.74
CA MET A 75 -0.48 7.56 -5.73
C MET A 75 -0.72 9.04 -6.02
N LYS A 76 -1.47 9.38 -7.08
CA LYS A 76 -1.84 10.76 -7.40
C LYS A 76 -2.60 11.45 -6.27
N ALA A 77 -3.40 10.73 -5.50
CA ALA A 77 -4.15 11.26 -4.36
C ALA A 77 -3.37 11.31 -3.04
N CYS A 78 -2.20 10.67 -2.94
CA CYS A 78 -1.44 10.59 -1.70
C CYS A 78 -0.97 11.98 -1.23
N SER A 79 -1.36 12.40 -0.01
CA SER A 79 -0.99 13.70 0.56
C SER A 79 0.52 13.89 0.71
N ARG A 80 1.29 12.80 0.79
CA ARG A 80 2.75 12.85 0.90
C ARG A 80 3.42 13.54 -0.31
N LYS A 81 2.77 13.57 -1.47
CA LYS A 81 3.22 14.29 -2.67
C LYS A 81 3.47 15.79 -2.47
N PHE A 82 2.86 16.40 -1.43
CA PHE A 82 3.04 17.82 -1.12
C PHE A 82 4.28 18.09 -0.23
N PHE A 83 4.90 17.04 0.32
CA PHE A 83 6.10 17.15 1.15
C PHE A 83 7.36 16.75 0.39
N ASP A 84 7.32 15.59 -0.27
CA ASP A 84 8.43 15.05 -1.06
C ASP A 84 7.90 14.32 -2.30
N ASN A 85 7.55 13.05 -2.17
CA ASN A 85 7.01 12.21 -3.22
C ASN A 85 5.95 11.29 -2.63
N PRO A 86 4.91 10.91 -3.41
CA PRO A 86 3.89 10.00 -2.92
C PRO A 86 4.50 8.66 -2.50
N ILE A 87 3.80 7.97 -1.62
CA ILE A 87 4.13 6.58 -1.28
C ILE A 87 4.00 5.72 -2.55
N ASN A 88 4.96 4.83 -2.79
CA ASN A 88 4.91 3.85 -3.86
C ASN A 88 3.97 2.69 -3.50
N ILE A 89 2.66 3.02 -3.45
CA ILE A 89 1.60 2.12 -3.03
C ILE A 89 1.56 0.80 -3.83
N PRO A 90 1.68 0.80 -5.18
CA PRO A 90 1.71 -0.44 -5.96
C PRO A 90 2.86 -1.37 -5.56
N ALA A 91 4.08 -0.84 -5.41
CA ALA A 91 5.24 -1.65 -5.00
C ALA A 91 5.09 -2.19 -3.57
N VAL A 92 4.54 -1.40 -2.64
CA VAL A 92 4.22 -1.86 -1.29
C VAL A 92 3.18 -2.98 -1.33
N GLN A 93 2.08 -2.78 -2.07
CA GLN A 93 1.02 -3.79 -2.23
C GLN A 93 1.54 -5.10 -2.84
N ALA A 94 2.34 -5.01 -3.91
CA ALA A 94 2.96 -6.18 -4.54
C ALA A 94 3.87 -6.94 -3.58
N THR A 95 4.68 -6.23 -2.80
CA THR A 95 5.62 -6.84 -1.84
C THR A 95 4.88 -7.48 -0.67
N ILE A 96 3.79 -6.88 -0.19
CA ILE A 96 2.93 -7.45 0.85
C ILE A 96 2.32 -8.77 0.36
N ILE A 97 1.73 -8.79 -0.84
CA ILE A 97 1.12 -9.99 -1.41
C ILE A 97 2.15 -11.09 -1.67
N GLN A 98 3.39 -10.73 -2.07
CA GLN A 98 4.47 -11.69 -2.25
C GLN A 98 4.92 -12.36 -0.93
N LYS A 99 4.86 -11.63 0.18
CA LYS A 99 5.34 -12.07 1.51
C LYS A 99 4.28 -12.79 2.35
N ALA A 100 3.01 -12.74 1.96
CA ALA A 100 1.89 -13.31 2.70
C ALA A 100 1.65 -14.78 2.38
#